data_AF-A0A2D6XTA3-F1
#
_entry.id   AF-A0A2D6XTA3-F1
#
_cell.length_a   1.000
_cell.length_b   1.000
_cell.length_c   1.000
_cell.angle_alpha   90.00
_cell.angle_beta   90.00
_cell.angle_gamma   90.00
#
_symmetry.space_group_name_H-M   'P 1'
#
loop_
_entity.id
_entity.type
_entity.pdbx_description
1 polymer ?
#
loop_
_entity_poly.entity_id
_entity_poly.type
_entity_poly.pdbx_seq_one_letter_code
_entity_poly.pdbx_strand_id
1 'polypeptide(L)' 'MAQENNQEVTTHKIGVYLWIWGLLFVFSFFSYMVDYLNFEGLLRWTLIVIFMFSKAALIMAIFMHLFWERWAIV' A
#
# COMPACT_ATOMS: atom_id res chain seq x y z
N MET A 1 -11.67 45.49 13.28
CA MET A 1 -12.43 44.23 13.47
C MET A 1 -11.68 43.17 12.67
N ALA A 2 -10.58 42.69 13.26
CA ALA A 2 -10.50 41.46 14.05
C ALA A 2 -10.47 40.23 13.12
N GLN A 3 -9.32 39.56 13.15
CA GLN A 3 -8.91 38.50 12.24
C GLN A 3 -9.64 37.19 12.53
N GLU A 4 -9.90 36.40 11.49
CA GLU A 4 -9.78 34.94 11.58
C GLU A 4 -9.52 34.34 10.19
N ASN A 5 -8.30 34.53 9.70
CA ASN A 5 -7.74 33.66 8.66
C ASN A 5 -7.14 32.45 9.39
N ASN A 6 -7.98 31.47 9.73
CA ASN A 6 -7.49 30.20 10.26
C ASN A 6 -8.22 29.04 9.57
N GLN A 7 -7.83 28.82 8.32
CA GLN A 7 -7.94 27.52 7.71
C GLN A 7 -6.52 26.93 7.74
N GLU A 8 -6.09 26.45 8.91
CA GLU A 8 -4.97 25.51 9.01
C GLU A 8 -5.37 24.19 8.35
N VAL A 9 -5.46 24.19 7.01
CA VAL A 9 -5.43 22.98 6.21
C VAL A 9 -3.99 22.48 6.32
N THR A 10 -3.74 21.70 7.37
CA THR A 10 -2.52 20.94 7.54
C THR A 10 -2.31 20.12 6.27
N THR A 11 -1.50 20.68 5.37
CA THR A 11 -1.10 20.15 4.06
C THR A 11 -0.11 19.00 4.27
N HIS A 12 -0.46 18.09 5.18
CA HIS A 12 0.31 16.92 5.47
C HIS A 12 -0.30 15.78 4.66
N LYS A 13 0.53 15.17 3.80
CA LYS A 13 0.42 13.81 3.25
C LYS A 13 0.01 13.63 1.79
N ILE A 14 -0.03 14.66 0.94
CA ILE A 14 -0.22 14.43 -0.52
C ILE A 14 0.89 13.53 -1.10
N GLY A 15 2.14 13.73 -0.65
CA GLY A 15 3.27 12.89 -1.05
C GLY A 15 3.15 11.45 -0.61
N VAL A 16 2.50 11.19 0.54
CA VAL A 16 2.27 9.83 1.04
C VAL A 16 1.25 9.11 0.14
N TYR A 17 0.15 9.76 -0.22
CA TYR A 17 -0.83 9.18 -1.15
C TYR A 17 -0.23 8.91 -2.54
N LEU A 18 0.60 9.82 -3.07
CA LEU A 18 1.30 9.60 -4.35
C LEU A 18 2.29 8.43 -4.26
N TRP A 19 2.98 8.27 -3.13
CA TRP A 19 3.88 7.14 -2.89
C TRP A 19 3.13 5.81 -2.80
N ILE A 20 2.01 5.77 -2.06
CA ILE A 20 1.13 4.60 -1.95
C ILE A 20 0.57 4.21 -3.32
N TRP A 21 0.12 5.21 -4.08
CA TRP A 21 -0.38 5.02 -5.44
C TRP A 21 0.69 4.44 -6.36
N GLY A 22 1.92 4.98 -6.29
CA GLY A 22 3.07 4.44 -7.02
C GLY A 22 3.43 3.02 -6.61
N LEU A 23 3.42 2.70 -5.31
CA LEU A 23 3.66 1.34 -4.81
C LEU A 23 2.61 0.36 -5.32
N LEU A 24 1.32 0.72 -5.25
CA LEU A 24 0.21 -0.10 -5.78
C LEU A 24 0.32 -0.31 -7.29
N PHE A 25 0.78 0.71 -8.02
CA PHE A 25 1.02 0.64 -9.46
C PHE A 25 2.15 -0.34 -9.79
N VAL A 26 3.31 -0.19 -9.13
CA VAL A 26 4.46 -1.11 -9.29
C VAL A 26 4.06 -2.53 -8.95
N PHE A 27 3.29 -2.73 -7.86
CA PHE A 27 2.82 -4.06 -7.47
C PHE A 27 1.90 -4.69 -8.52
N SER A 28 0.99 -3.90 -9.09
CA SER A 28 0.12 -4.35 -10.19
C SER A 28 0.93 -4.71 -11.44
N PHE A 29 1.95 -3.92 -11.79
CA PHE A 29 2.84 -4.21 -12.91
C PHE A 29 3.63 -5.51 -12.70
N PHE A 30 4.14 -5.73 -11.49
CA PHE A 30 4.88 -6.93 -11.16
C PHE A 30 3.99 -8.19 -11.23
N SER A 31 2.73 -8.09 -10.77
CA SER A 31 1.74 -9.18 -10.90
C SER A 31 1.44 -9.51 -12.36
N TYR A 32 1.38 -8.49 -13.22
CA TYR A 32 1.15 -8.68 -14.65
C TYR A 32 2.34 -9.31 -15.36
N MET A 33 3.57 -8.92 -15.02
CA MET A 33 4.78 -9.49 -15.61
C MET A 33 4.92 -10.99 -15.31
N VAL A 34 4.45 -11.43 -14.14
CA VAL A 34 4.46 -12.84 -13.80
C VAL A 34 3.50 -13.67 -14.63
N ASP A 35 2.33 -13.12 -14.96
CA ASP A 35 1.38 -13.76 -15.86
C ASP A 35 1.97 -13.83 -17.29
N TYR A 36 2.70 -12.78 -17.70
CA TYR A 36 3.36 -12.72 -19.01
C TYR A 36 4.45 -13.79 -19.19
N LEU A 37 5.22 -14.09 -18.14
CA LEU A 37 6.32 -15.06 -18.19
C LEU A 37 5.84 -16.53 -18.29
N ASN A 38 4.52 -16.78 -18.28
CA ASN A 38 3.89 -18.08 -18.58
C ASN A 38 4.60 -19.27 -17.90
N PHE A 39 4.90 -19.14 -16.61
CA PHE A 39 5.55 -20.20 -15.85
C PHE A 39 4.61 -21.40 -15.64
N GLU A 40 5.05 -22.60 -16.01
CA GLU A 40 4.33 -23.85 -15.75
C GLU A 40 4.70 -24.49 -14.39
N GLY A 41 3.75 -25.25 -13.83
CA GLY A 41 3.97 -26.06 -12.62
C GLY A 41 3.96 -25.27 -11.30
N LEU A 42 4.84 -25.65 -10.38
CA LEU A 42 4.93 -25.08 -9.01
C LEU A 42 5.27 -23.60 -8.99
N LEU A 43 6.01 -23.11 -10.01
CA LEU A 43 6.37 -21.69 -10.12
C LEU A 43 5.13 -20.79 -10.15
N ARG A 44 4.08 -21.20 -10.90
CA ARG A 44 2.80 -20.47 -10.94
C ARG A 44 2.15 -20.36 -9.56
N TRP A 45 2.14 -21.45 -8.80
CA TRP A 45 1.56 -21.47 -7.45
C TRP A 45 2.31 -20.55 -6.50
N THR A 46 3.64 -20.62 -6.48
CA THR A 46 4.45 -19.74 -5.61
C THR A 46 4.27 -18.27 -5.96
N LEU A 47 4.21 -17.93 -7.25
CA LEU A 47 4.01 -16.58 -7.73
C LEU A 47 2.62 -16.04 -7.38
N ILE A 48 1.55 -16.81 -7.60
CA ILE A 48 0.19 -16.41 -7.20
C ILE A 48 0.15 -16.08 -5.71
N VAL A 49 0.68 -16.96 -4.85
CA VAL A 49 0.72 -16.74 -3.40
C VAL A 49 1.53 -15.50 -3.04
N ILE A 50 2.68 -15.29 -3.68
CA ILE A 50 3.51 -14.10 -3.47
C ILE A 50 2.75 -12.83 -3.86
N PHE A 51 2.12 -12.75 -5.03
CA PHE A 51 1.35 -11.55 -5.40
C PHE A 51 0.16 -11.30 -4.50
N MET A 52 -0.52 -12.38 -4.10
CA MET A 52 -1.67 -12.28 -3.20
C MET A 52 -1.23 -11.74 -1.84
N PHE A 53 -0.14 -12.28 -1.29
CA PHE A 53 0.39 -11.84 0.00
C PHE A 53 0.95 -10.44 -0.08
N SER A 54 1.68 -10.09 -1.13
CA SER A 54 2.34 -8.79 -1.19
C SER A 54 1.36 -7.64 -1.48
N LYS A 55 0.33 -7.83 -2.32
CA LYS A 55 -0.75 -6.82 -2.44
C LYS A 55 -1.47 -6.65 -1.09
N ALA A 56 -1.76 -7.75 -0.39
CA ALA A 56 -2.37 -7.69 0.94
C ALA A 56 -1.46 -7.00 1.97
N ALA A 57 -0.18 -7.34 2.00
CA ALA A 57 0.82 -6.76 2.89
C ALA A 57 0.98 -5.24 2.64
N LEU A 58 0.88 -4.80 1.39
CA LEU A 58 0.94 -3.39 1.03
C LEU A 58 -0.28 -2.62 1.55
N ILE A 59 -1.48 -3.23 1.47
CA ILE A 59 -2.70 -2.67 2.07
C ILE A 59 -2.59 -2.65 3.60
N MET A 60 -2.07 -3.72 4.21
CA MET A 60 -1.89 -3.81 5.67
C MET A 60 -0.85 -2.81 6.18
N ALA A 61 0.25 -2.59 5.48
CA ALA A 61 1.26 -1.61 5.88
C ALA A 61 0.72 -0.17 5.86
N ILE A 62 -0.21 0.13 4.95
CA ILE A 62 -0.64 1.51 4.65
C ILE A 62 -2.00 1.84 5.25
N PHE A 63 -3.01 1.03 5.01
CA PHE A 63 -4.38 1.27 5.47
C PHE A 63 -4.58 0.78 6.89
N MET A 64 -4.12 -0.44 7.13
CA MET A 64 -4.40 -1.16 8.36
C MET A 64 -3.11 -1.24 9.15
N HIS A 65 -2.49 -0.08 9.48
CA HIS A 65 -1.20 0.08 10.16
C HIS A 65 -0.98 -0.98 11.27
N LEU A 66 -0.57 -2.18 10.85
CA LEU A 66 -0.97 -3.43 11.55
C LEU A 66 -0.24 -3.63 12.88
N PHE A 67 0.71 -2.75 13.15
CA PHE A 67 1.54 -2.78 14.35
C PHE A 67 1.02 -1.88 15.47
N TRP A 68 -0.05 -1.09 15.28
CA TRP A 68 -0.43 -0.04 16.23
C TRP A 68 -1.64 -0.35 17.14
N GLU A 69 -2.29 -1.50 17.03
CA GLU A 69 -3.43 -1.84 17.91
C GLU A 69 -2.99 -2.47 19.26
N ARG A 70 -1.71 -2.85 19.42
CA ARG A 70 -1.20 -3.48 20.66
C ARG A 70 -0.44 -2.54 21.62
N TRP A 71 -0.30 -1.26 21.30
CA TRP A 71 0.35 -0.27 22.20
C TRP A 71 -0.64 0.62 22.96
N ALA A 72 -1.95 0.48 22.74
CA ALA A 72 -2.98 1.26 23.43
C ALA A 72 -3.57 0.56 24.68
N ILE A 73 -3.02 -0.58 25.09
CA ILE A 73 -3.42 -1.29 26.31
C ILE A 73 -2.30 -1.17 27.37
N VAL A 74 -2.05 0.06 27.81
CA VAL A 74 -1.46 0.40 29.11
C VAL A 74 -2.26 1.57 29.67
#